data_AF-K1S181-F1
#
_entry.id   AF-K1S181-F1
#
_cell.length_a   1.000
_cell.length_b   1.000
_cell.length_c   1.000
_cell.angle_alpha   90.00
_cell.angle_beta   90.00
_cell.angle_gamma   90.00
#
_symmetry.space_group_name_H-M   'P 1'
#
loop_
_entity.id
_entity.type
_entity.pdbx_description
1 polymer ?
#
loop_
_entity_poly.entity_id
_entity_poly.type
_entity_poly.pdbx_seq_one_letter_code
_entity_poly.pdbx_strand_id
1 'polypeptide(L)'
;TEWTTSRFDAELTRWLNVQLAPCITIHGVLVDVYGEGVLIMGESGIGKSEAALELIKRGHRLVTDDVVEIRKVSDETLIGASPEITKHFIELRGIGIIDVKALFGVESILDTANIDMVIKLEEWDRSREYDRLGIEDNYTEFLRK
;
A
#
# COMPACT_ATOMS: atom_id res chain seq x y z
N THR A 1 -17.44 23.16 -23.43
CA THR A 1 -16.11 22.74 -22.95
C THR A 1 -15.07 23.40 -23.83
N GLU A 2 -14.26 24.31 -23.28
CA GLU A 2 -13.30 25.14 -24.04
C GLU A 2 -11.93 24.46 -24.28
N TRP A 3 -11.86 23.13 -24.20
CA TRP A 3 -10.60 22.42 -24.37
C TRP A 3 -10.31 22.17 -25.85
N THR A 4 -9.05 22.33 -26.26
CA THR A 4 -8.58 21.84 -27.55
C THR A 4 -8.69 20.31 -27.57
N THR A 5 -8.95 19.73 -28.75
CA THR A 5 -9.06 18.26 -28.91
C THR A 5 -7.85 17.54 -28.33
N SER A 6 -6.63 18.03 -28.59
CA SER A 6 -5.40 17.43 -28.06
C SER A 6 -5.34 17.41 -26.53
N ARG A 7 -5.81 18.47 -25.86
CA ARG A 7 -5.85 18.52 -24.39
C ARG A 7 -6.91 17.56 -23.85
N PHE A 8 -8.07 17.50 -24.48
CA PHE A 8 -9.14 16.58 -24.11
C PHE A 8 -8.69 15.13 -24.26
N ASP A 9 -8.12 14.77 -25.40
CA ASP A 9 -7.64 13.41 -25.67
C ASP A 9 -6.57 12.99 -24.66
N ALA A 10 -5.60 13.86 -24.35
CA ALA A 10 -4.56 13.55 -23.36
C ALA A 10 -5.13 13.26 -21.96
N GLU A 11 -6.07 14.07 -21.47
CA GLU A 11 -6.70 13.85 -20.16
C GLU A 11 -7.60 12.61 -20.16
N LEU A 12 -8.33 12.36 -21.25
CA LEU A 12 -9.16 11.18 -21.40
C LEU A 12 -8.31 9.91 -21.40
N THR A 13 -7.22 9.88 -22.18
CA THR A 13 -6.27 8.75 -22.20
C THR A 13 -5.67 8.53 -20.82
N ARG A 14 -5.21 9.59 -20.13
CA ARG A 14 -4.67 9.49 -18.78
C ARG A 14 -5.68 8.88 -17.80
N TRP A 15 -6.93 9.34 -17.84
CA TRP A 15 -7.99 8.82 -16.98
C TRP A 15 -8.31 7.36 -17.30
N LEU A 16 -8.49 7.02 -18.57
CA LEU A 16 -8.79 5.65 -19.01
C LEU A 16 -7.67 4.67 -18.66
N ASN A 17 -6.41 5.08 -18.77
CA ASN A 17 -5.27 4.23 -18.38
C ASN A 17 -5.33 3.82 -16.92
N VAL A 18 -5.78 4.71 -16.02
CA VAL A 18 -5.95 4.39 -14.59
C VAL A 18 -7.16 3.50 -14.35
N GLN A 19 -8.29 3.81 -15.00
CA GLN A 19 -9.54 3.08 -14.79
C GLN A 19 -9.50 1.65 -15.32
N LEU A 20 -8.85 1.44 -16.46
CA LEU A 20 -8.73 0.16 -17.17
C LEU A 20 -7.43 -0.59 -16.84
N ALA A 21 -6.61 -0.05 -15.94
CA ALA A 21 -5.38 -0.68 -15.49
C ALA A 21 -5.64 -2.11 -14.97
N PRO A 22 -4.77 -3.09 -15.27
CA PRO A 22 -4.79 -4.39 -14.62
C PRO A 22 -4.76 -4.25 -13.10
N CYS A 23 -5.59 -5.02 -12.42
CA CYS A 23 -5.78 -4.95 -10.97
C CYS A 23 -5.67 -6.34 -10.35
N ILE A 24 -4.97 -6.44 -9.23
CA ILE A 24 -4.97 -7.61 -8.35
C ILE A 24 -5.28 -7.19 -6.93
N THR A 25 -5.65 -8.16 -6.10
CA THR A 25 -5.85 -7.98 -4.68
C THR A 25 -4.90 -8.90 -3.94
N ILE A 26 -4.16 -8.37 -2.97
CA ILE A 26 -3.22 -9.13 -2.15
C ILE A 26 -3.48 -8.87 -0.66
N HIS A 27 -2.99 -9.78 0.18
CA HIS A 27 -2.97 -9.57 1.63
C HIS A 27 -1.71 -8.79 2.04
N GLY A 28 -1.88 -7.74 2.83
CA GLY A 28 -0.79 -6.87 3.26
C GLY A 28 -1.30 -5.58 3.88
N VAL A 29 -0.38 -4.71 4.26
CA VAL A 29 -0.69 -3.40 4.83
C VAL A 29 0.06 -2.35 4.06
N LEU A 30 -0.62 -1.32 3.56
CA LEU A 30 -0.01 -0.23 2.82
C LEU A 30 -0.07 1.04 3.65
N VAL A 31 1.10 1.63 3.87
CA VAL A 31 1.28 2.86 4.63
C VAL A 31 2.14 3.83 3.84
N ASP A 32 1.91 5.12 4.04
CA ASP A 32 2.76 6.18 3.53
C ASP A 32 3.69 6.65 4.64
N VAL A 33 5.00 6.49 4.39
CA VAL A 33 6.06 6.81 5.33
C VAL A 33 6.98 7.83 4.66
N TYR A 34 6.93 9.08 5.14
CA TYR A 34 7.68 10.20 4.56
C TYR A 34 7.39 10.48 3.07
N GLY A 35 6.19 10.15 2.58
CA GLY A 35 5.82 10.31 1.18
C GLY A 35 6.09 9.09 0.30
N GLU A 36 6.71 8.04 0.85
CA GLU A 36 6.97 6.77 0.18
C GLU A 36 5.91 5.74 0.57
N GLY A 37 5.32 5.08 -0.41
CA GLY A 37 4.36 4.01 -0.18
C GLY A 37 5.05 2.69 0.13
N VAL A 38 4.87 2.23 1.36
CA VAL A 38 5.49 1.01 1.88
C VAL A 38 4.43 -0.07 2.03
N LEU A 39 4.54 -1.11 1.20
CA LEU A 39 3.74 -2.32 1.28
C LEU A 39 4.39 -3.32 2.25
N ILE A 40 3.79 -3.50 3.42
CA ILE A 40 4.22 -4.46 4.43
C ILE A 40 3.51 -5.79 4.18
N MET A 41 4.30 -6.82 3.89
CA MET A 41 3.87 -8.19 3.66
C MET A 41 4.41 -9.11 4.76
N GLY A 42 3.88 -10.34 4.84
CA GLY A 42 4.29 -11.32 5.83
C GLY A 42 3.15 -12.24 6.23
N GLU A 43 3.45 -13.27 7.01
CA GLU A 43 2.45 -14.23 7.47
C GLU A 43 1.37 -13.61 8.37
N SER A 44 0.23 -14.29 8.52
CA SER A 44 -0.84 -13.83 9.40
C SER A 44 -0.38 -13.86 10.86
N GLY A 45 -0.56 -12.74 11.58
CA GLY A 45 -0.16 -12.63 12.98
C GLY A 45 1.32 -12.33 13.23
N ILE A 46 2.13 -12.07 12.19
CA ILE A 46 3.53 -11.65 12.34
C ILE A 46 3.69 -10.23 12.91
N GLY A 47 2.60 -9.44 12.95
CA GLY A 47 2.60 -8.08 13.48
C GLY A 47 2.48 -6.95 12.44
N LYS A 48 1.95 -7.22 11.23
CA LYS A 48 1.83 -6.20 10.17
C LYS A 48 0.96 -5.01 10.60
N SER A 49 -0.23 -5.30 11.12
CA SER A 49 -1.23 -4.31 11.54
C SER A 49 -0.76 -3.53 12.76
N GLU A 50 -0.08 -4.18 13.71
CA GLU A 50 0.54 -3.54 14.87
C GLU A 50 1.70 -2.60 14.46
N ALA A 51 2.52 -3.00 13.50
CA ALA A 51 3.59 -2.15 12.96
C ALA A 51 3.01 -0.92 12.26
N ALA A 52 1.94 -1.09 11.46
CA ALA A 52 1.26 0.02 10.82
C ALA A 52 0.64 0.99 11.82
N LEU A 53 0.00 0.49 12.89
CA LEU A 53 -0.53 1.32 13.96
C LEU A 53 0.55 2.16 14.64
N GLU A 54 1.72 1.58 14.88
CA GLU A 54 2.85 2.30 15.48
C GLU A 54 3.42 3.37 14.53
N LEU A 55 3.45 3.11 13.21
CA LEU A 55 3.80 4.12 12.21
C LEU A 55 2.79 5.27 12.22
N ILE A 56 1.49 4.98 12.29
CA ILE A 56 0.44 5.99 12.36
C ILE A 56 0.59 6.87 13.61
N LYS A 57 0.87 6.26 14.77
CA LYS A 57 1.17 7.01 16.01
C LYS A 57 2.37 7.96 15.88
N ARG A 58 3.30 7.67 14.96
CA ARG A 58 4.47 8.51 14.66
C ARG A 58 4.20 9.58 13.59
N GLY A 59 2.96 9.69 13.11
CA GLY A 59 2.53 10.69 12.13
C GLY A 59 2.54 10.20 10.68
N HIS A 60 2.68 8.90 10.45
CA HIS A 60 2.54 8.30 9.12
C HIS A 60 1.08 8.00 8.80
N ARG A 61 0.78 7.67 7.53
CA ARG A 61 -0.59 7.60 7.05
C ARG A 61 -0.94 6.19 6.61
N LEU A 62 -2.11 5.71 7.04
CA LEU A 62 -2.66 4.43 6.58
C LEU A 62 -3.30 4.61 5.20
N VAL A 63 -2.97 3.73 4.27
CA VAL A 63 -3.74 3.58 3.03
C VAL A 63 -4.75 2.46 3.19
N THR A 64 -4.28 1.28 3.60
CA THR A 64 -5.14 0.10 3.82
C THR A 64 -4.46 -0.91 4.75
N ASP A 65 -5.26 -1.72 5.44
CA ASP A 65 -4.86 -2.87 6.25
C ASP A 65 -5.61 -4.12 5.76
N ASP A 66 -5.00 -5.29 5.96
CA ASP A 66 -5.47 -6.61 5.50
C ASP A 66 -5.49 -6.80 3.97
N VAL A 67 -6.22 -5.98 3.22
CA VAL A 67 -6.45 -6.16 1.78
C VAL A 67 -5.95 -4.94 0.99
N VAL A 68 -5.04 -5.18 0.04
CA VAL A 68 -4.49 -4.14 -0.85
C VAL A 68 -4.94 -4.40 -2.29
N GLU A 69 -5.70 -3.46 -2.85
CA GLU A 69 -5.99 -3.43 -4.29
C GLU A 69 -4.85 -2.74 -5.02
N ILE A 70 -4.14 -3.46 -5.87
CA ILE A 70 -2.99 -2.95 -6.61
C ILE A 70 -3.37 -2.81 -8.09
N ARG A 71 -3.21 -1.59 -8.62
CA ARG A 71 -3.39 -1.26 -10.03
C ARG A 71 -2.06 -0.91 -10.69
N LYS A 72 -1.81 -1.49 -11.86
CA LYS A 72 -0.66 -1.13 -12.70
C LYS A 72 -1.05 -0.06 -13.71
N VAL A 73 -0.83 1.21 -13.35
CA VAL A 73 -1.27 2.38 -14.15
C VAL A 73 -0.26 2.79 -15.23
N SER A 74 0.97 2.29 -15.14
CA SER A 74 2.02 2.41 -16.16
C SER A 74 2.93 1.17 -16.11
N ASP A 75 3.95 1.07 -16.97
CA ASP A 75 4.90 -0.05 -16.90
C ASP A 75 5.73 -0.05 -15.61
N GLU A 76 5.89 1.12 -14.96
CA GLU A 76 6.75 1.32 -13.78
C GLU A 76 5.98 1.71 -12.51
N THR A 77 4.69 2.07 -12.62
CA THR A 77 3.91 2.61 -11.49
C THR A 77 2.82 1.65 -11.05
N LEU A 78 2.89 1.26 -9.77
CA LEU A 78 1.86 0.54 -9.05
C LEU A 78 1.18 1.50 -8.07
N ILE A 79 -0.14 1.53 -8.07
CA ILE A 79 -0.95 2.27 -7.10
C ILE A 79 -1.70 1.27 -6.24
N GLY A 80 -1.55 1.39 -4.93
CA GLY A 80 -2.32 0.64 -3.94
C GLY A 80 -3.47 1.46 -3.35
N ALA A 81 -4.58 0.78 -3.06
CA ALA A 81 -5.77 1.35 -2.45
C ALA A 81 -6.44 0.37 -1.48
N SER A 82 -7.30 0.89 -0.61
CA SER A 82 -8.22 0.08 0.20
C SER A 82 -9.48 -0.26 -0.58
N PRO A 83 -10.03 -1.48 -0.44
CA PRO A 83 -11.45 -1.72 -0.69
C PRO A 83 -12.31 -0.77 0.16
N GLU A 84 -13.48 -0.38 -0.37
CA GLU A 84 -14.36 0.58 0.30
C GLU A 84 -14.85 0.09 1.67
N ILE A 85 -15.04 -1.22 1.82
CA ILE A 85 -15.59 -1.83 3.05
C ILE A 85 -14.61 -1.84 4.22
N THR A 86 -13.30 -1.97 3.96
CA THR A 86 -12.23 -2.01 4.98
C THR A 86 -11.55 -0.66 5.18
N LYS A 87 -12.01 0.37 4.48
CA LYS A 87 -11.35 1.67 4.42
C LYS A 87 -11.24 2.32 5.80
N HIS A 88 -10.02 2.76 6.14
CA HIS A 88 -9.64 3.37 7.42
C HIS A 88 -9.69 2.46 8.65
N PHE A 89 -10.03 1.17 8.49
CA PHE A 89 -10.09 0.24 9.61
C PHE A 89 -8.79 -0.55 9.72
N ILE A 90 -8.42 -0.90 10.96
CA ILE A 90 -7.36 -1.87 11.27
C ILE A 90 -7.95 -2.93 12.22
N GLU A 91 -7.65 -4.21 11.97
CA GLU A 91 -7.96 -5.28 12.93
C GLU A 91 -6.77 -5.54 13.86
N LEU A 92 -6.97 -5.39 15.17
CA LEU A 92 -5.96 -5.70 16.18
C LEU A 92 -6.39 -6.88 17.05
N ARG A 93 -5.55 -7.90 17.14
CA ARG A 93 -5.85 -9.08 17.96
C ARG A 93 -5.99 -8.70 19.44
N GLY A 94 -7.08 -9.14 20.06
CA GLY A 94 -7.39 -8.84 21.46
C GLY A 94 -8.03 -7.47 21.70
N ILE A 95 -8.12 -6.61 20.69
CA ILE A 95 -8.81 -5.31 20.75
C ILE A 95 -10.05 -5.32 19.85
N GLY A 96 -9.95 -5.89 18.65
CA GLY A 96 -10.97 -5.86 17.61
C GLY A 96 -10.65 -4.83 16.53
N ILE A 97 -11.68 -4.47 15.75
CA ILE A 97 -11.56 -3.49 14.65
C ILE A 97 -11.56 -2.07 15.23
N ILE A 98 -10.61 -1.25 14.80
CA ILE A 98 -10.49 0.16 15.17
C ILE A 98 -10.63 1.06 13.95
N ASP A 99 -11.24 2.23 14.13
CA ASP A 99 -11.31 3.29 13.12
C ASP A 99 -10.13 4.24 13.30
N VAL A 100 -9.16 4.19 12.38
CA VAL A 100 -7.96 5.03 12.42
C VAL A 100 -8.31 6.50 12.24
N LYS A 101 -9.25 6.82 11.35
CA LYS A 101 -9.66 8.20 11.07
C LYS A 101 -10.30 8.83 12.31
N ALA A 102 -11.11 8.07 13.06
CA ALA A 102 -11.73 8.54 14.29
C ALA A 102 -10.73 8.75 15.43
N LEU A 103 -9.68 7.91 15.50
CA LEU A 103 -8.70 7.94 16.59
C LEU A 103 -7.56 8.94 16.35
N PHE A 104 -7.08 9.06 15.12
CA PHE A 104 -5.88 9.83 14.76
C PHE A 104 -6.14 11.01 13.82
N GLY A 105 -7.37 11.14 13.31
CA GLY A 105 -7.81 12.24 12.47
C GLY A 105 -7.72 11.97 10.96
N VAL A 106 -8.17 12.93 10.16
CA VAL A 106 -8.17 12.80 8.70
C VAL A 106 -6.76 12.83 8.09
N GLU A 107 -5.79 13.41 8.80
CA GLU A 107 -4.41 13.51 8.31
C GLU A 107 -3.66 12.18 8.38
N SER A 108 -4.15 11.20 9.15
CA SER A 108 -3.53 9.88 9.33
C SER A 108 -3.98 8.84 8.30
N ILE A 109 -4.75 9.25 7.29
CA ILE A 109 -5.29 8.36 6.25
C ILE A 109 -4.98 8.90 4.85
N LEU A 110 -4.92 7.97 3.89
CA LEU A 110 -4.81 8.25 2.46
C LEU A 110 -5.72 7.28 1.69
N ASP A 111 -6.36 7.76 0.62
CA ASP A 111 -7.18 6.90 -0.22
C ASP A 111 -6.34 5.95 -1.08
N THR A 112 -5.20 6.45 -1.57
CA THR A 112 -4.28 5.75 -2.48
C THR A 112 -2.85 6.18 -2.21
N ALA A 113 -1.89 5.28 -2.44
CA ALA A 113 -0.48 5.63 -2.55
C ALA A 113 0.18 4.83 -3.68
N ASN A 114 1.32 5.32 -4.17
CA ASN A 114 2.20 4.46 -4.97
C ASN A 114 2.72 3.31 -4.10
N ILE A 115 3.25 2.26 -4.73
CA ILE A 115 3.97 1.20 -4.01
C ILE A 115 5.43 1.30 -4.42
N ASP A 116 6.21 1.97 -3.58
CA ASP A 116 7.60 2.31 -3.84
C ASP A 116 8.55 1.31 -3.17
N MET A 117 8.13 0.70 -2.06
CA MET A 117 8.91 -0.30 -1.31
C MET A 117 8.04 -1.45 -0.82
N VAL A 118 8.60 -2.66 -0.86
CA VAL A 118 8.01 -3.84 -0.21
C VAL A 118 8.87 -4.25 0.98
N ILE A 119 8.27 -4.33 2.15
CA ILE A 119 8.91 -4.87 3.36
C ILE A 119 8.22 -6.18 3.71
N LYS A 120 8.97 -7.28 3.67
CA LYS A 120 8.45 -8.59 4.08
C LYS A 120 8.89 -8.91 5.51
N LEU A 121 7.93 -8.91 6.43
CA LEU A 121 8.12 -9.40 7.80
C LEU A 121 8.16 -10.93 7.79
N GLU A 122 9.18 -11.48 8.44
CA GLU A 122 9.40 -12.93 8.56
C GLU A 122 9.81 -13.27 9.99
N GLU A 123 9.49 -14.49 10.45
CA GLU A 123 10.00 -14.98 11.72
C GLU A 123 11.52 -15.14 11.64
N TRP A 124 12.18 -14.92 12.79
CA TRP A 124 13.62 -15.09 12.89
C TRP A 124 14.00 -16.57 12.79
N ASP A 125 14.80 -16.92 11.79
CA ASP A 125 15.34 -18.25 11.59
C ASP A 125 16.86 -18.25 11.76
N ARG A 126 17.35 -18.95 12.80
CA ARG A 126 18.79 -19.06 13.08
C ARG A 126 19.56 -19.81 12.00
N SER A 127 18.89 -20.63 11.20
CA SER A 127 19.51 -21.41 10.13
C SER A 127 19.62 -20.65 8.80
N ARG A 128 18.93 -19.51 8.69
CA ARG A 128 18.92 -18.68 7.49
C ARG A 128 20.01 -17.62 7.57
N GLU A 129 20.75 -17.45 6.49
CA GLU A 129 21.64 -16.31 6.33
C GLU A 129 20.82 -15.10 5.87
N TYR A 130 20.88 -14.02 6.65
CA TYR A 130 20.29 -12.73 6.30
C TYR A 130 21.37 -11.81 5.77
N ASP A 131 21.07 -11.09 4.69
CA ASP A 131 21.97 -10.05 4.18
C ASP A 131 22.17 -8.98 5.26
N ARG A 132 23.44 -8.71 5.59
CA ARG A 132 23.86 -7.71 6.58
C ARG A 132 24.47 -6.47 5.95
N LEU A 133 24.84 -6.57 4.67
CA LEU A 133 25.55 -5.53 3.95
C LEU A 133 24.62 -4.77 3.01
N GLY A 134 23.51 -5.37 2.58
CA GLY A 134 22.56 -4.73 1.68
C GLY A 134 23.16 -4.50 0.30
N ILE A 135 24.01 -5.42 -0.16
CA ILE A 135 24.74 -5.27 -1.43
C ILE A 135 23.89 -5.72 -2.61
N GLU A 136 22.98 -6.67 -2.38
CA GLU A 136 22.11 -7.20 -3.43
C GLU A 136 20.74 -6.52 -3.39
N ASP A 137 20.31 -6.02 -4.55
CA ASP A 137 18.97 -5.51 -4.71
C ASP A 137 17.96 -6.66 -4.77
N ASN A 138 16.89 -6.55 -3.98
CA ASN A 138 15.80 -7.51 -3.96
C ASN A 138 14.53 -6.88 -4.53
N TYR A 139 13.85 -7.60 -5.42
CA TYR A 139 12.67 -7.11 -6.11
C TYR A 139 11.48 -8.04 -5.87
N THR A 140 10.30 -7.44 -5.70
CA THR A 140 9.02 -8.16 -5.70
C THR A 140 8.21 -7.71 -6.90
N GLU A 141 7.76 -8.65 -7.72
CA GLU A 141 7.02 -8.34 -8.92
C GLU A 141 5.51 -8.57 -8.75
N PHE A 142 4.74 -7.56 -9.12
CA PHE A 142 3.28 -7.61 -9.19
C PHE A 142 2.83 -7.38 -10.64
N LEU A 143 1.76 -8.05 -11.06
CA LEU A 143 1.13 -7.86 -12.38
C LEU A 143 2.12 -8.00 -13.56
N ARG A 144 2.77 -9.18 -13.68
CA ARG A 144 3.50 -9.55 -14.91
C ARG A 144 2.54 -9.66 -16.11
N LYS A 145 3.02 -9.25 -17.30
CA LYS A 145 2.34 -9.48 -18.58
C LYS A 145 2.35 -10.96 -18.95
#